data_AF-A0A7W0KN10-F1
#
_entry.id   AF-A0A7W0KN10-F1
#
_cell.length_a   1.000
_cell.length_b   1.000
_cell.length_c   1.000
_cell.angle_alpha   90.00
_cell.angle_beta   90.00
_cell.angle_gamma   90.00
#
_symmetry.space_group_name_H-M   'P 1'
#
loop_
_entity.id
_entity.type
_entity.pdbx_description
1 polymer ?
#
loop_
_entity_poly.entity_id
_entity_poly.type
_entity_poly.pdbx_seq_one_letter_code
_entity_poly.pdbx_strand_id
1 'polypeptide(L)'
;MTLWVAIGVLAVINFAIKAAGPALLGDRPLPPRVSLVVQSLAPALLAGLLIVALLGQGWREFDWRLLPGLTVIGVLWLLGRSQIVCIVAGVLVTVAVRALV
;
A
#
# COMPACT_ATOMS: atom_id res chain seq x y z
N MET A 1 -11.10 -29.11 -8.82
CA MET A 1 -11.78 -27.94 -8.22
C MET A 1 -12.22 -27.03 -9.35
N THR A 2 -13.52 -26.87 -9.59
CA THR A 2 -14.01 -25.94 -10.62
C THR A 2 -13.81 -24.50 -10.15
N LEU A 3 -13.51 -23.60 -11.09
CA LEU A 3 -13.26 -22.17 -10.81
C LEU A 3 -14.38 -21.53 -9.96
N TRP A 4 -15.63 -21.92 -10.19
CA TRP A 4 -16.79 -21.50 -9.41
C TRP A 4 -16.73 -21.89 -7.93
N VAL A 5 -16.26 -23.11 -7.62
CA VAL A 5 -16.09 -23.55 -6.23
C VAL A 5 -14.99 -22.74 -5.56
N ALA A 6 -13.88 -22.45 -6.26
CA ALA A 6 -12.81 -21.62 -5.72
C ALA A 6 -13.27 -20.19 -5.41
N ILE A 7 -14.07 -19.58 -6.30
CA ILE A 7 -14.67 -18.27 -6.08
C ILE A 7 -15.61 -18.30 -4.87
N GLY A 8 -16.49 -19.31 -4.79
CA GLY A 8 -17.41 -19.46 -3.67
C GLY A 8 -16.68 -19.57 -2.33
N VAL A 9 -15.64 -20.40 -2.26
CA VAL A 9 -14.79 -20.54 -1.07
C VAL A 9 -14.11 -19.21 -0.71
N LEU A 10 -13.52 -18.51 -1.69
CA LEU A 10 -12.86 -17.22 -1.45
C LEU A 10 -13.85 -16.16 -0.94
N ALA A 11 -15.06 -16.13 -1.48
CA ALA A 11 -16.10 -15.21 -1.05
C ALA A 11 -16.50 -15.45 0.41
N VAL A 12 -16.68 -16.73 0.80
CA VAL A 12 -16.98 -17.11 2.20
C VAL A 12 -15.83 -16.72 3.13
N ILE A 13 -14.58 -16.97 2.73
CA ILE A 13 -13.40 -16.58 3.53
C ILE A 13 -13.34 -15.06 3.70
N ASN A 14 -13.55 -14.28 2.64
CA ASN A 14 -13.51 -12.82 2.71
C ASN A 14 -14.61 -12.28 3.63
N PHE A 15 -15.82 -12.82 3.50
CA PHE A 15 -16.95 -12.48 4.36
C PHE A 15 -16.64 -12.79 5.82
N ALA A 16 -16.16 -13.99 6.13
CA ALA A 16 -15.83 -14.41 7.49
C ALA A 16 -14.77 -13.51 8.13
N ILE A 17 -13.70 -13.16 7.40
CA ILE A 17 -12.64 -12.27 7.88
C ILE A 17 -13.18 -10.87 8.19
N LYS A 18 -14.01 -10.30 7.30
CA LYS A 18 -14.59 -8.97 7.52
C LYS A 18 -15.61 -8.96 8.65
N ALA A 19 -16.41 -10.02 8.76
CA ALA A 19 -17.43 -10.16 9.80
C ALA A 19 -16.82 -10.41 11.18
N ALA A 20 -15.62 -11.00 11.26
CA ALA A 20 -14.94 -11.27 12.54
C ALA A 20 -14.73 -10.00 13.38
N GLY A 21 -14.45 -8.84 12.75
CA GLY A 21 -14.29 -7.57 13.45
C GLY A 21 -15.54 -7.19 14.26
N PRO A 22 -16.68 -6.90 13.61
CA PRO A 22 -17.93 -6.60 14.30
C PRO A 22 -18.44 -7.75 15.19
N ALA A 23 -18.27 -9.01 14.77
CA ALA A 23 -18.77 -10.16 15.54
C ALA A 23 -18.03 -10.37 16.87
N LEU A 24 -16.72 -10.11 16.90
CA LEU A 24 -15.90 -10.30 18.11
C LEU A 24 -15.83 -9.03 18.97
N LEU A 25 -15.78 -7.85 18.35
CA LEU A 25 -15.63 -6.58 19.07
C LEU A 25 -16.97 -5.90 19.36
N GLY A 26 -18.00 -6.10 18.54
CA GLY A 26 -19.24 -5.35 18.61
C GLY A 26 -18.99 -3.84 18.55
N ASP A 27 -19.62 -3.10 19.47
CA ASP A 27 -19.44 -1.65 19.63
C ASP A 27 -18.28 -1.27 20.56
N ARG A 28 -17.45 -2.24 20.98
CA ARG A 28 -16.35 -1.95 21.93
C ARG A 28 -15.24 -1.19 21.23
N PRO A 29 -14.83 0.00 21.74
CA PRO A 29 -13.70 0.71 21.18
C PRO A 29 -12.42 -0.10 21.40
N LEU A 30 -11.57 -0.16 20.37
CA LEU A 30 -10.25 -0.77 20.46
C LEU A 30 -9.35 0.03 21.43
N PRO A 31 -8.49 -0.63 22.21
CA PRO A 31 -7.47 0.05 22.99
C PRO A 31 -6.61 0.95 22.08
N PRO A 32 -6.17 2.14 22.54
CA PRO A 32 -5.45 3.12 21.71
C PRO A 32 -4.24 2.52 20.98
N ARG A 33 -3.50 1.63 21.64
CA ARG A 33 -2.33 0.96 21.06
C ARG A 33 -2.68 0.07 19.87
N VAL A 34 -3.77 -0.69 19.97
CA VAL A 34 -4.21 -1.59 18.89
C VAL A 34 -4.73 -0.77 17.70
N SER A 35 -5.47 0.30 17.99
CA SER A 35 -5.96 1.21 16.94
C SER A 35 -4.80 1.82 16.14
N LEU A 36 -3.72 2.25 16.81
CA LEU A 36 -2.52 2.74 16.11
C LEU A 36 -1.88 1.69 15.21
N VAL A 37 -1.76 0.44 15.68
CA VAL A 37 -1.21 -0.66 14.86
C VAL A 37 -2.09 -0.90 13.64
N VAL A 38 -3.41 -0.98 13.80
CA VAL A 38 -4.35 -1.20 12.68
C VAL A 38 -4.30 -0.06 11.68
N GLN A 39 -4.27 1.19 12.16
CA GLN A 39 -4.12 2.37 11.29
C GLN A 39 -2.79 2.38 10.54
N SER A 40 -1.72 1.85 11.15
CA SER A 40 -0.40 1.74 10.51
C SER A 40 -0.30 0.60 9.50
N LEU A 41 -1.20 -0.40 9.52
CA LEU A 41 -1.18 -1.50 8.55
C LEU A 41 -1.36 -1.01 7.12
N ALA A 42 -2.25 -0.05 6.87
CA ALA A 42 -2.46 0.49 5.54
C ALA A 42 -1.17 1.10 4.94
N PRO A 43 -0.51 2.09 5.59
CA PRO A 43 0.75 2.61 5.08
C PRO A 43 1.89 1.59 5.10
N ALA A 44 1.94 0.66 6.06
CA ALA A 44 2.97 -0.39 6.09
C ALA A 44 2.86 -1.37 4.91
N LEU A 45 1.65 -1.79 4.57
CA LEU A 45 1.39 -2.65 3.41
C LEU A 45 1.70 -1.92 2.10
N LEU A 46 1.34 -0.64 1.99
CA LEU A 46 1.69 0.19 0.84
C LEU A 46 3.21 0.39 0.71
N ALA A 47 3.92 0.60 1.81
CA ALA A 47 5.38 0.67 1.82
C ALA A 47 5.99 -0.68 1.39
N GLY A 48 5.44 -1.81 1.85
CA GLY A 48 5.85 -3.13 1.40
C GLY A 48 5.65 -3.32 -0.10
N LEU A 49 4.50 -2.92 -0.65
CA LEU A 49 4.26 -2.95 -2.11
C LEU A 49 5.27 -2.09 -2.86
N LEU A 50 5.62 -0.92 -2.32
CA LEU A 50 6.62 -0.05 -2.93
C LEU A 50 8.02 -0.70 -2.94
N ILE A 51 8.41 -1.35 -1.85
CA ILE A 51 9.68 -2.09 -1.76
C ILE A 51 9.69 -3.23 -2.78
N VAL A 52 8.60 -4.00 -2.91
CA VAL A 52 8.49 -5.07 -3.91
C VAL A 52 8.53 -4.51 -5.33
N ALA A 53 7.94 -3.34 -5.57
CA ALA A 53 8.02 -2.67 -6.86
C ALA A 53 9.45 -2.19 -7.19
N LEU A 54 10.24 -1.80 -6.17
CA LEU A 54 11.63 -1.36 -6.33
C LEU A 54 12.63 -2.51 -6.47
N LEU A 55 12.46 -3.58 -5.70
CA LEU A 55 13.42 -4.70 -5.60
C LEU A 55 12.99 -5.96 -6.37
N GLY A 56 11.82 -5.91 -7.01
CA GLY A 56 11.29 -6.99 -7.82
C GLY A 56 11.00 -8.26 -7.03
N GLN A 57 10.64 -9.32 -7.76
CA GLN A 57 10.31 -10.61 -7.16
C GLN A 57 11.55 -11.22 -6.48
N GLY A 58 11.41 -11.59 -5.21
CA GLY A 58 12.52 -12.22 -4.48
C GLY A 58 13.73 -11.30 -4.25
N TRP A 59 13.55 -9.99 -4.32
CA TRP A 59 14.58 -8.98 -4.00
C TRP A 59 15.78 -9.01 -4.98
N ARG A 60 15.55 -9.46 -6.21
CA ARG A 60 16.60 -9.72 -7.22
C ARG A 60 16.73 -8.65 -8.30
N GLU A 61 15.75 -7.77 -8.45
CA GLU A 61 15.70 -6.81 -9.56
C GLU A 61 15.55 -5.39 -9.01
N PHE A 62 16.56 -4.55 -9.17
CA PHE A 62 16.48 -3.18 -8.67
C PHE A 62 16.04 -2.21 -9.78
N ASP A 63 14.78 -1.75 -9.72
CA ASP A 63 14.27 -0.73 -10.65
C ASP A 63 14.66 0.68 -10.19
N TRP A 64 15.83 1.12 -10.64
CA TRP A 64 16.37 2.45 -10.35
C TRP A 64 15.51 3.59 -10.91
N ARG A 65 14.58 3.32 -11.83
CA ARG A 65 13.75 4.35 -12.48
C ARG A 65 12.70 4.94 -11.52
N LEU A 66 12.34 4.18 -10.48
CA LEU A 66 11.37 4.61 -9.46
C LEU A 66 12.00 5.50 -8.37
N LEU A 67 13.31 5.40 -8.14
CA LEU A 67 14.02 6.21 -7.15
C LEU A 67 13.80 7.73 -7.30
N PRO A 68 14.00 8.35 -8.48
CA PRO A 68 13.87 9.81 -8.63
C PRO A 68 12.46 10.31 -8.34
N GLY A 69 11.41 9.55 -8.70
CA GLY A 69 10.03 9.91 -8.36
C GLY A 69 9.81 9.88 -6.84
N LEU A 70 10.34 8.85 -6.17
CA LEU A 70 10.20 8.68 -4.72
C LEU A 70 10.99 9.71 -3.91
N THR A 71 12.20 10.06 -4.34
CA THR A 71 12.98 11.11 -3.68
C THR A 71 12.27 12.45 -3.76
N VAL A 72 11.67 12.79 -4.91
CA VAL A 72 10.89 14.03 -5.07
C VAL A 72 9.67 14.06 -4.15
N ILE A 73 8.94 12.95 -4.05
CA ILE A 73 7.79 12.85 -3.11
C ILE A 73 8.26 13.09 -1.68
N GLY A 74 9.33 12.41 -1.25
CA GLY A 74 9.87 12.53 0.12
C GLY A 74 10.35 13.96 0.43
N VAL A 75 11.07 14.59 -0.50
CA VAL A 75 11.54 15.97 -0.36
C VAL A 75 10.39 16.96 -0.26
N LEU A 76 9.37 16.85 -1.13
CA LEU A 76 8.20 17.74 -1.09
C LEU A 76 7.37 17.57 0.18
N TRP A 77 7.27 16.34 0.67
CA TRP A 77 6.60 16.03 1.94
C TRP A 77 7.34 16.65 3.13
N LEU A 78 8.68 16.56 3.17
CA LEU A 78 9.50 17.21 4.21
C LEU A 78 9.40 18.73 4.18
N LEU A 79 9.16 19.32 3.01
CA LEU A 79 8.92 20.76 2.84
C LEU A 79 7.49 21.19 3.22
N GLY A 80 6.66 20.29 3.74
CA GLY A 80 5.29 20.60 4.19
C GLY A 80 4.32 20.94 3.05
N ARG A 81 4.58 20.45 1.82
CA ARG A 81 3.69 20.69 0.68
C ARG A 81 2.43 19.82 0.77
N SER A 82 1.36 20.29 0.12
CA SER A 82 0.09 19.56 0.03
C SER A 82 0.30 18.18 -0.59
N GLN A 83 -0.39 17.16 -0.05
CA GLN A 83 -0.26 15.76 -0.49
C GLN A 83 -0.50 15.58 -1.99
N ILE A 84 -1.42 16.35 -2.58
CA ILE A 84 -1.72 16.32 -4.02
C ILE A 84 -0.49 16.76 -4.83
N VAL A 85 0.22 17.80 -4.36
CA VAL A 85 1.42 18.31 -5.04
C VAL A 85 2.52 17.25 -5.03
N CYS A 86 2.73 16.56 -3.89
CA CYS A 86 3.70 15.48 -3.80
C CYS A 86 3.39 14.35 -4.79
N ILE A 87 2.13 13.91 -4.86
CA ILE A 87 1.69 12.84 -5.77
C ILE A 87 1.90 13.26 -7.22
N VAL A 88 1.40 14.43 -7.63
CA VAL A 88 1.50 14.91 -9.02
C VAL A 88 2.96 15.06 -9.43
N ALA A 89 3.80 15.68 -8.60
CA ALA A 89 5.21 15.85 -8.90
C ALA A 89 5.95 14.51 -9.02
N GLY A 90 5.70 13.58 -8.09
CA GLY A 90 6.28 12.24 -8.15
C GLY A 90 5.89 11.47 -9.41
N VAL A 91 4.61 11.53 -9.80
CA VAL A 91 4.11 10.91 -11.04
C VAL A 91 4.78 11.53 -12.26
N LEU A 92 4.82 12.87 -12.35
CA LEU A 92 5.45 13.57 -13.47
C LEU A 92 6.93 13.20 -13.62
N VAL A 93 7.67 13.14 -12.52
CA VAL A 93 9.09 12.75 -12.53
C VAL A 93 9.25 11.30 -12.94
N THR A 94 8.42 10.39 -12.43
CA THR A 94 8.47 8.97 -12.80
C THR A 94 8.17 8.77 -14.28
N VAL A 95 7.17 9.47 -14.81
CA VAL A 95 6.80 9.43 -16.23
C VAL A 95 7.93 10.01 -17.09
N ALA A 96 8.50 11.15 -16.71
CA ALA A 96 9.59 11.77 -17.46
C ALA A 96 10.83 10.85 -17.51
N VAL A 97 11.23 10.25 -16.39
CA VAL A 97 12.36 9.32 -16.33
C VAL A 97 12.10 8.08 -17.19
N ARG A 98 10.87 7.53 -17.12
CA ARG A 98 10.49 6.37 -17.93
C ARG A 98 10.37 6.68 -19.42
N ALA A 99 10.07 7.92 -19.80
CA ALA A 99 10.02 8.32 -21.21
C ALA A 99 11.41 8.52 -21.82
N LEU A 100 12.41 8.82 -21.00
CA LEU A 100 13.79 9.11 -21.43
C LEU A 100 14.69 7.86 -21.48
N VAL A 101 14.31 6.74 -20.85
CA VAL A 101 15.12 5.52 -20.66
C VAL A 101 14.35 4.27 -21.05
#